data_AF-A4SZZ1-F1
#
_entry.id   AF-A4SZZ1-F1
#
_cell.length_a   1.000
_cell.length_b   1.000
_cell.length_c   1.000
_cell.angle_alpha   90.00
_cell.angle_beta   90.00
_cell.angle_gamma   90.00
#
_symmetry.space_group_name_H-M   'P 1'
#
loop_
_entity.id
_entity.type
_entity.pdbx_description
1 polymer ?
#
loop_
_entity_poly.entity_id
_entity_poly.type
_entity_poly.pdbx_seq_one_letter_code
_entity_poly.pdbx_strand_id
1 'polypeptide(L)'
;MPTVWELQVIKYYQQYCESEKILLEKNNLFKAMTYFKIIRNFNGIGSKENKEEFLEIINSVVDNSKLSSEQKYVELFNKFKQRYNKQFISATSKILWLRDNKEQHIIFDDNAIKNVIKLQGNIKASGYEKYFIFCKKWRELFKENEKQILKSTQRVKEFYLDTPYFSSSDIDVMDKLWFRMRVFDIYLWGL
;
A
#
# COMPACT_ATOMS: atom_id res chain seq x y z
N MET A 1 21.13 21.34 1.27
CA MET A 1 20.17 20.88 0.27
C MET A 1 19.62 19.52 0.69
N PRO A 2 18.31 19.24 0.52
CA PRO A 2 17.74 17.94 0.87
C PRO A 2 18.33 16.81 0.04
N THR A 3 18.52 15.65 0.65
CA THR A 3 18.86 14.38 -0.02
C THR A 3 17.67 13.85 -0.82
N VAL A 4 17.92 12.93 -1.76
CA VAL A 4 16.85 12.27 -2.54
C VAL A 4 15.80 11.63 -1.63
N TRP A 5 16.24 10.98 -0.54
CA TRP A 5 15.34 10.35 0.43
C TRP A 5 14.51 11.36 1.22
N GLU A 6 15.10 12.48 1.65
CA GLU A 6 14.35 13.56 2.32
C GLU A 6 13.27 14.13 1.39
N LEU A 7 13.56 14.29 0.09
CA LEU A 7 12.56 14.70 -0.90
C LEU A 7 11.42 13.68 -1.06
N GLN A 8 11.71 12.37 -1.06
CA GLN A 8 10.66 11.34 -1.13
C GLN A 8 9.81 11.29 0.14
N VAL A 9 10.40 11.49 1.32
CA VAL A 9 9.67 11.61 2.59
C VAL A 9 8.71 12.80 2.54
N ILE A 10 9.20 13.98 2.14
CA ILE A 10 8.38 15.20 2.02
C ILE A 10 7.22 14.97 1.05
N LYS A 11 7.52 14.43 -0.14
CA LYS A 11 6.51 14.15 -1.16
C LYS A 11 5.43 13.20 -0.66
N TYR A 12 5.81 12.11 0.00
CA TYR A 12 4.82 11.18 0.54
C TYR A 12 4.04 11.78 1.72
N TYR A 13 4.70 12.53 2.60
CA TYR A 13 4.03 13.17 3.73
C TYR A 13 2.97 14.17 3.29
N GLN A 14 3.26 15.00 2.28
CA GLN A 14 2.28 15.90 1.68
C GLN A 14 1.07 15.14 1.13
N GLN A 15 1.31 14.09 0.34
CA GLN A 15 0.24 13.22 -0.17
C GLN A 15 -0.59 12.61 0.97
N TYR A 16 0.07 12.17 2.05
CA TYR A 16 -0.58 11.62 3.23
C TYR A 16 -1.49 12.66 3.90
N CYS A 17 -0.99 13.85 4.20
CA CYS A 17 -1.75 14.92 4.84
C CYS A 17 -2.95 15.37 3.99
N GLU A 18 -2.77 15.52 2.68
CA GLU A 18 -3.82 16.03 1.78
C GLU A 18 -4.98 15.05 1.60
N SER A 19 -4.71 13.75 1.62
CA SER A 19 -5.68 12.77 1.13
C SER A 19 -5.71 11.45 1.87
N GLU A 20 -4.58 10.78 2.12
CA GLU A 20 -4.60 9.44 2.72
C GLU A 20 -5.01 9.47 4.20
N LYS A 21 -4.60 10.48 4.98
CA LYS A 21 -4.92 10.62 6.40
C LYS A 21 -6.42 10.54 6.66
N ILE A 22 -7.20 11.38 5.96
CA ILE A 22 -8.67 11.43 6.11
C ILE A 22 -9.31 10.09 5.73
N LEU A 23 -8.77 9.42 4.71
CA LEU A 23 -9.28 8.13 4.24
C LEU A 23 -9.02 7.01 5.25
N LEU A 24 -7.87 7.06 5.91
CA LEU A 24 -7.45 6.10 6.94
C LEU A 24 -8.18 6.34 8.27
N GLU A 25 -8.44 7.59 8.65
CA GLU A 25 -9.14 7.94 9.89
C GLU A 25 -10.65 7.70 9.82
N LYS A 26 -11.30 8.02 8.69
CA LYS A 26 -12.77 7.91 8.56
C LYS A 26 -13.27 6.49 8.28
N ASN A 27 -12.36 5.51 8.17
CA ASN A 27 -12.64 4.10 7.86
C ASN A 27 -13.61 3.88 6.68
N ASN A 28 -13.65 4.82 5.73
CA ASN A 28 -14.54 4.73 4.57
C ASN A 28 -13.81 4.00 3.43
N LEU A 29 -13.94 2.67 3.44
CA LEU A 29 -13.26 1.80 2.49
C LEU A 29 -13.54 2.18 1.03
N PHE A 30 -14.78 2.51 0.66
CA PHE A 30 -15.08 2.86 -0.74
C PHE A 30 -14.43 4.18 -1.17
N LYS A 31 -14.38 5.20 -0.30
CA LYS A 31 -13.61 6.43 -0.61
C LYS A 31 -12.12 6.13 -0.77
N ALA A 32 -11.55 5.31 0.11
CA ALA A 32 -10.15 4.90 0.01
C ALA A 32 -9.90 4.14 -1.29
N MET A 33 -10.76 3.19 -1.63
CA MET A 33 -10.66 2.43 -2.87
C MET A 33 -10.82 3.30 -4.13
N THR A 34 -11.64 4.36 -4.10
CA THR A 34 -11.72 5.33 -5.21
C THR A 34 -10.39 6.05 -5.36
N TYR A 35 -9.83 6.55 -4.26
CA TYR A 35 -8.53 7.24 -4.25
C TYR A 35 -7.40 6.37 -4.80
N PHE A 36 -7.31 5.11 -4.34
CA PHE A 36 -6.35 4.13 -4.83
C PHE A 36 -6.67 3.54 -6.21
N LYS A 37 -7.69 4.07 -6.91
CA LYS A 37 -8.14 3.66 -8.25
C LYS A 37 -8.47 2.17 -8.35
N ILE A 38 -9.03 1.60 -7.28
CA ILE A 38 -9.39 0.18 -7.13
C ILE A 38 -10.78 -0.08 -7.74
N ILE A 39 -11.79 0.73 -7.36
CA ILE A 39 -13.21 0.51 -7.72
C ILE A 39 -13.43 0.43 -9.24
N ARG A 40 -12.70 1.24 -10.03
CA ARG A 40 -12.81 1.24 -11.50
C ARG A 40 -12.57 -0.13 -12.16
N ASN A 41 -11.94 -1.07 -11.45
CA ASN A 41 -11.65 -2.40 -11.99
C ASN A 41 -12.79 -3.39 -11.77
N PHE A 42 -13.74 -3.10 -10.88
CA PHE A 42 -14.82 -4.00 -10.49
C PHE A 42 -16.14 -3.53 -11.10
N ASN A 43 -16.59 -4.26 -12.12
CA ASN A 43 -17.87 -3.98 -12.76
C ASN A 43 -19.04 -4.23 -11.79
N GLY A 44 -20.04 -3.35 -11.79
CA GLY A 44 -21.27 -3.55 -11.02
C GLY A 44 -21.27 -3.01 -9.58
N ILE A 45 -20.14 -2.53 -9.03
CA ILE A 45 -20.06 -1.95 -7.67
C ILE A 45 -20.89 -0.65 -7.49
N GLY A 46 -21.65 -0.21 -8.50
CA GLY A 46 -22.56 0.93 -8.40
C GLY A 46 -23.78 0.70 -7.51
N SER A 47 -24.35 -0.51 -7.50
CA SER A 47 -25.56 -0.81 -6.70
C SER A 47 -25.25 -1.08 -5.24
N LYS A 48 -26.26 -0.95 -4.36
CA LYS A 48 -26.11 -1.17 -2.92
C LYS A 48 -25.79 -2.63 -2.62
N GLU A 49 -26.49 -3.54 -3.27
CA GLU A 49 -26.37 -4.99 -3.09
C GLU A 49 -24.96 -5.46 -3.48
N ASN A 50 -24.43 -4.99 -4.61
CA ASN A 50 -23.08 -5.35 -5.05
C ASN A 50 -22.00 -4.76 -4.12
N LYS A 51 -22.27 -3.61 -3.47
CA LYS A 51 -21.35 -3.05 -2.46
C LYS A 51 -21.35 -3.88 -1.17
N GLU A 52 -22.52 -4.32 -0.72
CA GLU A 52 -22.67 -5.18 0.46
C GLU A 52 -21.97 -6.52 0.25
N GLU A 53 -22.25 -7.20 -0.87
CA GLU A 53 -21.58 -8.45 -1.25
C GLU A 53 -20.05 -8.27 -1.32
N PHE A 54 -19.59 -7.16 -1.91
CA PHE A 54 -18.17 -6.86 -2.00
C PHE A 54 -17.51 -6.70 -0.63
N LEU A 55 -18.19 -6.03 0.31
CA LEU A 55 -17.73 -5.89 1.69
C LEU A 55 -17.72 -7.23 2.43
N GLU A 56 -18.75 -8.05 2.23
CA GLU A 56 -18.83 -9.40 2.81
C GLU A 56 -17.66 -10.28 2.36
N ILE A 57 -17.31 -10.25 1.06
CA ILE A 57 -16.14 -10.95 0.53
C ILE A 57 -14.87 -10.50 1.26
N ILE A 58 -14.64 -9.20 1.41
CA ILE A 58 -13.45 -8.67 2.08
C ILE A 58 -13.43 -9.08 3.55
N ASN A 59 -14.51 -8.84 4.29
CA ASN A 59 -14.58 -9.11 5.72
C ASN A 59 -14.44 -10.60 6.02
N SER A 60 -15.00 -11.48 5.17
CA SER A 60 -14.86 -12.95 5.31
C SER A 60 -13.40 -13.43 5.29
N VAL A 61 -12.50 -12.64 4.70
CA VAL A 61 -11.06 -12.95 4.64
C VAL A 61 -10.27 -12.16 5.67
N VAL A 62 -10.51 -10.85 5.79
CA VAL A 62 -9.77 -9.97 6.71
C VAL A 62 -10.01 -10.35 8.16
N ASP A 63 -11.24 -10.66 8.53
CA ASP A 63 -11.63 -10.94 9.92
C ASP A 63 -11.35 -12.39 10.32
N ASN A 64 -10.91 -13.22 9.37
CA ASN A 64 -10.55 -14.61 9.65
C ASN A 64 -9.14 -14.69 10.29
N SER A 65 -9.11 -14.74 11.61
CA SER A 65 -7.88 -14.82 12.42
C SER A 65 -7.07 -16.10 12.24
N LYS A 66 -7.64 -17.15 11.60
CA LYS A 66 -6.94 -18.40 11.31
C LYS A 66 -6.03 -18.31 10.09
N LEU A 67 -6.21 -17.30 9.24
CA LEU A 67 -5.44 -17.11 8.02
C LEU A 67 -4.21 -16.24 8.28
N SER A 68 -3.04 -16.69 7.83
CA SER A 68 -1.85 -15.85 7.71
C SER A 68 -2.06 -14.75 6.67
N SER A 69 -1.24 -13.70 6.68
CA SER A 69 -1.34 -12.60 5.70
C SER A 69 -1.19 -13.10 4.25
N GLU A 70 -0.34 -14.11 4.00
CA GLU A 70 -0.23 -14.73 2.67
C GLU A 70 -1.49 -15.50 2.29
N GLN A 71 -2.05 -16.26 3.23
CA GLN A 71 -3.31 -16.98 3.02
C GLN A 71 -4.48 -16.02 2.77
N LYS A 72 -4.56 -14.90 3.50
CA LYS A 72 -5.54 -13.83 3.26
C LYS A 72 -5.41 -13.27 1.84
N TYR A 73 -4.19 -13.09 1.34
CA TYR A 73 -3.98 -12.64 -0.04
C TYR A 73 -4.49 -13.66 -1.07
N VAL A 74 -4.13 -14.93 -0.93
CA VAL A 74 -4.55 -15.99 -1.85
C VAL A 74 -6.07 -16.15 -1.82
N GLU A 75 -6.67 -16.20 -0.64
CA GLU A 75 -8.11 -16.36 -0.45
C GLU A 75 -8.88 -15.19 -1.08
N LEU A 76 -8.49 -13.94 -0.78
CA LEU A 76 -9.16 -12.77 -1.34
C LEU A 76 -8.98 -12.68 -2.86
N PHE A 77 -7.79 -12.99 -3.38
CA PHE A 77 -7.52 -13.07 -4.81
C PHE A 77 -8.45 -14.08 -5.49
N ASN A 78 -8.60 -15.28 -4.92
CA ASN A 78 -9.43 -16.34 -5.47
C ASN A 78 -10.91 -15.97 -5.44
N LYS A 79 -11.41 -15.40 -4.33
CA LYS A 79 -12.81 -14.93 -4.24
C LYS A 79 -13.12 -13.86 -5.29
N PHE A 80 -12.25 -12.87 -5.46
CA PHE A 80 -12.43 -11.88 -6.52
C PHE A 80 -12.32 -12.47 -7.92
N LYS A 81 -11.37 -13.38 -8.15
CA LYS A 81 -11.24 -14.06 -9.44
C LYS A 81 -12.51 -14.84 -9.78
N GLN A 82 -13.07 -15.57 -8.82
CA GLN A 82 -14.30 -16.33 -9.00
C GLN A 82 -15.49 -15.41 -9.28
N ARG A 83 -15.66 -14.35 -8.48
CA ARG A 83 -16.82 -13.46 -8.57
C ARG A 83 -16.85 -12.58 -9.82
N TYR A 84 -15.68 -12.15 -10.29
CA TYR A 84 -15.54 -11.15 -11.35
C TYR A 84 -14.83 -11.66 -12.60
N ASN A 85 -14.45 -12.95 -12.63
CA ASN A 85 -13.75 -13.61 -13.75
C ASN A 85 -12.50 -12.84 -14.25
N LYS A 86 -11.74 -12.22 -13.34
CA LYS A 86 -10.55 -11.41 -13.66
C LYS A 86 -9.51 -11.51 -12.54
N GLN A 87 -8.23 -11.38 -12.88
CA GLN A 87 -7.14 -11.38 -11.91
C GLN A 87 -6.94 -9.97 -11.33
N PHE A 88 -7.10 -9.82 -10.02
CA PHE A 88 -7.10 -8.53 -9.33
C PHE A 88 -5.86 -8.28 -8.47
N ILE A 89 -4.66 -8.69 -8.91
CA ILE A 89 -3.41 -8.66 -8.11
C ILE A 89 -3.19 -7.30 -7.40
N SER A 90 -3.16 -6.20 -8.16
CA SER A 90 -2.97 -4.84 -7.59
C SER A 90 -4.08 -4.47 -6.61
N ALA A 91 -5.34 -4.72 -6.98
CA ALA A 91 -6.49 -4.38 -6.15
C ALA A 91 -6.51 -5.18 -4.84
N THR A 92 -6.24 -6.49 -4.90
CA THR A 92 -6.13 -7.37 -3.72
C THR A 92 -5.08 -6.85 -2.75
N SER A 93 -3.87 -6.52 -3.23
CA SER A 93 -2.81 -5.99 -2.35
C SER A 93 -3.18 -4.66 -1.67
N LYS A 94 -3.85 -3.76 -2.41
CA LYS A 94 -4.24 -2.44 -1.89
C LYS A 94 -5.39 -2.56 -0.89
N ILE A 95 -6.35 -3.45 -1.14
CA ILE A 95 -7.46 -3.71 -0.22
C ILE A 95 -6.94 -4.28 1.11
N LEU A 96 -6.03 -5.25 1.06
CA LEU A 96 -5.46 -5.83 2.29
C LEU A 96 -4.59 -4.83 3.04
N TRP A 97 -3.81 -3.99 2.34
CA TRP A 97 -3.10 -2.89 2.97
C TRP A 97 -4.06 -1.91 3.67
N LEU A 98 -5.22 -1.63 3.07
CA LEU A 98 -6.23 -0.75 3.67
C LEU A 98 -6.91 -1.38 4.89
N ARG A 99 -7.20 -2.69 4.86
CA ARG A 99 -8.15 -3.34 5.79
C ARG A 99 -7.55 -4.32 6.80
N ASP A 100 -6.39 -4.90 6.52
CA ASP A 100 -5.70 -5.83 7.41
C ASP A 100 -4.49 -5.11 8.05
N ASN A 101 -3.31 -5.74 8.10
CA ASN A 101 -2.09 -5.13 8.61
C ASN A 101 -1.25 -4.53 7.47
N LYS A 102 -1.09 -3.19 7.48
CA LYS A 102 -0.32 -2.43 6.48
C LYS A 102 1.13 -2.89 6.30
N GLU A 103 1.75 -3.43 7.34
CA GLU A 103 3.16 -3.85 7.32
C GLU A 103 3.34 -5.25 6.69
N GLN A 104 2.26 -6.04 6.67
CA GLN A 104 2.25 -7.38 6.11
C GLN A 104 1.97 -7.40 4.61
N HIS A 105 1.28 -6.38 4.09
CA HIS A 105 0.88 -6.30 2.68
C HIS A 105 1.63 -5.20 1.94
N ILE A 106 2.33 -5.54 0.87
CA ILE A 106 3.04 -4.57 0.02
C ILE A 106 2.11 -4.19 -1.13
N ILE A 107 1.97 -2.92 -1.43
CA ILE A 107 1.12 -2.48 -2.55
C ILE A 107 1.77 -2.90 -3.87
N PHE A 108 1.08 -3.75 -4.62
CA PHE A 108 1.46 -4.16 -5.97
C PHE A 108 1.04 -3.06 -6.96
N ASP A 109 1.93 -2.12 -7.22
CA ASP A 109 1.73 -0.99 -8.14
C ASP A 109 2.60 -1.09 -9.40
N ASP A 110 2.04 -0.75 -10.56
CA ASP A 110 2.70 -0.92 -11.86
C ASP A 110 4.05 -0.19 -11.95
N ASN A 111 4.18 0.99 -11.34
CA ASN A 111 5.44 1.73 -11.34
C ASN A 111 6.48 1.05 -10.45
N ALA A 112 6.08 0.62 -9.25
CA ALA A 112 6.96 -0.10 -8.34
C ALA A 112 7.44 -1.43 -8.96
N ILE A 113 6.54 -2.18 -9.62
CA ILE A 113 6.88 -3.46 -10.26
C ILE A 113 7.88 -3.27 -11.39
N LYS A 114 7.68 -2.28 -12.26
CA LYS A 114 8.61 -1.99 -13.36
C LYS A 114 10.02 -1.75 -12.84
N ASN A 115 10.15 -0.96 -11.79
CA ASN A 115 11.46 -0.62 -11.25
C ASN A 115 12.07 -1.71 -10.36
N VAL A 116 11.26 -2.52 -9.67
CA VAL A 116 11.74 -3.75 -9.04
C VAL A 116 12.27 -4.73 -10.09
N ILE A 117 11.59 -4.90 -11.23
CA ILE A 117 12.06 -5.75 -12.33
C ILE A 117 13.38 -5.23 -12.91
N LYS A 118 13.51 -3.91 -13.08
CA LYS A 118 14.73 -3.27 -13.57
C LYS A 118 15.94 -3.52 -12.65
N LEU A 119 15.73 -3.48 -11.33
CA LEU A 119 16.80 -3.60 -10.34
C LEU A 119 17.14 -5.05 -9.97
N GLN A 120 16.13 -5.92 -9.89
CA GLN A 120 16.26 -7.28 -9.35
C GLN A 120 16.00 -8.37 -10.41
N GLY A 121 15.82 -8.00 -11.67
CA GLY A 121 15.54 -8.90 -12.78
C GLY A 121 14.08 -9.37 -12.87
N ASN A 122 13.82 -10.21 -13.87
CA ASN A 122 12.47 -10.59 -14.29
C ASN A 122 11.65 -11.35 -13.23
N ILE A 123 10.34 -11.13 -13.23
CA ILE A 123 9.34 -11.90 -12.46
C ILE A 123 8.65 -12.85 -13.43
N LYS A 124 9.12 -14.11 -13.48
CA LYS A 124 8.53 -15.17 -14.31
C LYS A 124 7.49 -15.96 -13.49
N ALA A 125 6.32 -15.36 -13.25
CA ALA A 125 5.20 -16.01 -12.57
C ALA A 125 3.86 -15.44 -13.04
N SER A 126 2.79 -16.18 -12.78
CA SER A 126 1.41 -15.81 -13.14
C SER A 126 0.49 -15.81 -11.91
N GLY A 127 -0.67 -15.16 -12.01
CA GLY A 127 -1.64 -15.14 -10.91
C GLY A 127 -1.07 -14.56 -9.62
N TYR A 128 -1.41 -15.19 -8.48
CA TYR A 128 -0.98 -14.72 -7.16
C TYR A 128 0.51 -14.93 -6.89
N GLU A 129 1.19 -15.90 -7.52
CA GLU A 129 2.62 -16.14 -7.31
C GLU A 129 3.46 -14.92 -7.72
N LYS A 130 3.01 -14.21 -8.77
CA LYS A 130 3.63 -12.95 -9.22
C LYS A 130 3.72 -11.91 -8.10
N TYR A 131 2.70 -11.86 -7.23
CA TYR A 131 2.70 -10.97 -6.07
C TYR A 131 3.77 -11.37 -5.05
N PHE A 132 3.87 -12.65 -4.70
CA PHE A 132 4.84 -13.10 -3.70
C PHE A 132 6.29 -12.91 -4.16
N ILE A 133 6.60 -13.19 -5.43
CA ILE A 133 7.93 -12.92 -5.98
C ILE A 133 8.24 -11.42 -5.96
N PHE A 134 7.27 -10.57 -6.32
CA PHE A 134 7.41 -9.12 -6.22
C PHE A 134 7.69 -8.70 -4.78
N CYS A 135 6.89 -9.16 -3.81
CA CYS A 135 7.05 -8.85 -2.40
C CYS A 135 8.44 -9.23 -1.88
N LYS A 136 8.94 -10.41 -2.25
CA LYS A 136 10.29 -10.85 -1.88
C LYS A 136 11.36 -9.87 -2.38
N LYS A 137 11.37 -9.59 -3.68
CA LYS A 137 12.36 -8.68 -4.31
C LYS A 137 12.24 -7.24 -3.77
N TRP A 138 11.01 -6.78 -3.54
CA TRP A 138 10.74 -5.48 -2.94
C TRP A 138 11.32 -5.40 -1.52
N ARG A 139 11.13 -6.44 -0.69
CA ARG A 139 11.64 -6.46 0.70
C ARG A 139 13.17 -6.48 0.74
N GLU A 140 13.80 -7.20 -0.19
CA GLU A 140 15.26 -7.21 -0.34
C GLU A 140 15.78 -5.78 -0.62
N LEU A 141 15.21 -5.09 -1.61
CA LEU A 141 15.58 -3.71 -1.93
C LEU A 141 15.25 -2.72 -0.80
N PHE A 142 14.11 -2.89 -0.13
CA PHE A 142 13.75 -2.03 1.00
C PHE A 142 14.78 -2.17 2.13
N LYS A 143 15.19 -3.40 2.45
CA LYS A 143 16.19 -3.67 3.49
C LYS A 143 17.55 -3.03 3.19
N GLU A 144 17.96 -2.98 1.93
CA GLU A 144 19.18 -2.29 1.49
C GLU A 144 19.12 -0.76 1.74
N ASN A 145 17.93 -0.17 1.68
CA ASN A 145 17.71 1.27 1.78
C ASN A 145 17.13 1.73 3.13
N GLU A 146 16.70 0.80 3.98
CA GLU A 146 15.93 1.06 5.20
C GLU A 146 16.63 2.06 6.14
N LYS A 147 17.94 1.92 6.33
CA LYS A 147 18.73 2.83 7.18
C LYS A 147 18.71 4.27 6.67
N GLN A 148 18.80 4.46 5.35
CA GLN A 148 18.78 5.79 4.75
C GLN A 148 17.38 6.41 4.85
N ILE A 149 16.34 5.63 4.55
CA ILE A 149 14.95 6.06 4.68
C ILE A 149 14.67 6.49 6.12
N LEU A 150 15.02 5.66 7.12
CA LEU A 150 14.81 5.97 8.53
C LEU A 150 15.49 7.28 8.93
N LYS A 151 16.75 7.47 8.56
CA LYS A 151 17.50 8.71 8.85
C LYS A 151 16.85 9.93 8.21
N SER A 152 16.43 9.82 6.95
CA SER A 152 15.76 10.92 6.24
C SER A 152 14.38 11.22 6.82
N THR A 153 13.64 10.20 7.23
CA THR A 153 12.35 10.34 7.92
C THR A 153 12.51 11.08 9.25
N GLN A 154 13.52 10.74 10.06
CA GLN A 154 13.81 11.43 11.31
C GLN A 154 14.12 12.92 11.11
N ARG A 155 14.99 13.25 10.15
CA ARG A 155 15.33 14.65 9.85
C ARG A 155 14.14 15.47 9.36
N VAL A 156 13.30 14.89 8.52
CA VAL A 156 12.08 15.56 8.04
C VAL A 156 11.07 15.71 9.17
N LYS A 157 10.95 14.72 10.06
CA LYS A 157 10.15 14.81 11.29
C LYS A 157 10.62 15.98 12.17
N GLU A 158 11.92 16.08 12.45
CA GLU A 158 12.51 17.18 13.23
C GLU A 158 12.17 18.55 12.61
N PHE A 159 12.33 18.70 11.29
CA PHE A 159 11.98 19.94 10.59
C PHE A 159 10.50 20.33 10.74
N TYR A 160 9.58 19.36 10.64
CA TYR A 160 8.15 19.64 10.78
C TYR A 160 7.70 19.86 12.22
N LEU A 161 8.38 19.30 13.22
CA LEU A 161 8.09 19.56 14.63
C LEU A 161 8.29 21.04 15.00
N ASP A 162 9.25 21.70 14.37
CA ASP A 162 9.52 23.13 14.56
C ASP A 162 8.56 24.03 13.77
N THR A 163 7.64 23.45 12.98
CA THR A 163 6.72 24.19 12.10
C THR A 163 5.31 24.29 12.72
N PRO A 164 4.74 25.49 12.91
CA PRO A 164 3.49 25.69 13.67
C PRO A 164 2.22 25.16 12.99
N TYR A 165 2.32 24.63 11.76
CA TYR A 165 1.19 24.17 10.95
C TYR A 165 0.89 22.67 11.10
N PHE A 166 1.75 21.90 11.76
CA PHE A 166 1.60 20.46 11.90
C PHE A 166 1.42 20.09 13.37
N SER A 167 0.40 19.29 13.67
CA SER A 167 0.25 18.71 15.01
C SER A 167 1.23 17.56 15.20
N SER A 168 1.66 17.33 16.45
CA SER A 168 2.53 16.19 16.80
C SER A 168 1.94 14.85 16.35
N SER A 169 0.61 14.68 16.48
CA SER A 169 -0.12 13.49 16.02
C SER A 169 0.06 13.20 14.53
N ASP A 170 0.20 14.23 13.71
CA ASP A 170 0.29 14.10 12.26
C ASP A 170 1.68 13.64 11.84
N ILE A 171 2.68 14.08 12.60
CA ILE A 171 4.09 13.80 12.34
C ILE A 171 4.47 12.39 12.86
N ASP A 172 3.81 11.88 13.90
CA ASP A 172 4.07 10.54 14.46
C ASP A 172 3.79 9.39 13.48
N VAL A 173 3.09 9.64 12.38
CA VAL A 173 2.95 8.69 11.28
C VAL A 173 4.31 8.29 10.70
N MET A 174 5.28 9.21 10.72
CA MET A 174 6.62 9.01 10.18
C MET A 174 7.39 7.90 10.91
N ASP A 175 7.05 7.63 12.17
CA ASP A 175 7.67 6.56 12.96
C ASP A 175 7.16 5.17 12.58
N LYS A 176 6.05 5.08 11.84
CA LYS A 176 5.44 3.81 11.46
C LYS A 176 6.23 3.15 10.33
N LEU A 177 6.43 1.83 10.43
CA LEU A 177 7.14 1.08 9.40
C LEU A 177 6.42 1.18 8.05
N TRP A 178 5.10 1.03 8.04
CA TRP A 178 4.32 1.14 6.81
C TRP A 178 4.50 2.50 6.13
N PHE A 179 4.72 3.59 6.87
CA PHE A 179 4.96 4.90 6.27
C PHE A 179 6.29 4.90 5.51
N ARG A 180 7.35 4.37 6.12
CA ARG A 180 8.67 4.22 5.47
C ARG A 180 8.62 3.29 4.26
N MET A 181 7.80 2.23 4.32
CA MET A 181 7.54 1.36 3.17
C MET A 181 6.92 2.16 2.01
N ARG A 182 5.97 3.06 2.30
CA ARG A 182 5.34 3.91 1.28
C ARG A 182 6.30 4.97 0.72
N VAL A 183 7.18 5.54 1.55
CA VAL A 183 8.28 6.39 1.06
C VAL A 183 9.14 5.65 0.04
N PHE A 184 9.46 4.38 0.32
CA PHE A 184 10.19 3.55 -0.63
C PHE A 184 9.42 3.28 -1.93
N ASP A 185 8.10 3.07 -1.85
CA ASP A 185 7.27 2.96 -3.06
C ASP A 185 7.35 4.23 -3.92
N ILE A 186 7.29 5.43 -3.32
CA ILE A 186 7.43 6.70 -4.05
C ILE A 186 8.82 6.83 -4.69
N TYR A 187 9.88 6.43 -3.97
CA TYR A 187 11.23 6.39 -4.52
C TYR A 187 11.30 5.50 -5.77
N LEU A 188 10.75 4.28 -5.69
CA LEU A 188 10.71 3.37 -6.82
C LEU A 188 9.95 3.96 -8.02
N TRP A 189 8.99 4.88 -7.82
CA TRP A 189 8.28 5.52 -8.94
C TRP A 189 9.15 6.52 -9.72
N GLY A 190 10.27 6.97 -9.15
CA GLY A 190 11.17 7.97 -9.75
C GLY A 190 12.42 7.40 -10.44
N LEU A 191 12.60 6.07 -10.46
CA LEU A 191 13.72 5.37 -11.10
C LEU A 191 13.46 5.03 -12.57
#